data_AF-A0A4Q0P176-F1
#
_entry.id   AF-A0A4Q0P176-F1
#
_cell.length_a   1.000
_cell.length_b   1.000
_cell.length_c   1.000
_cell.angle_alpha   90.00
_cell.angle_beta   90.00
_cell.angle_gamma   90.00
#
_symmetry.space_group_name_H-M   'P 1'
#
loop_
_entity.id
_entity.type
_entity.pdbx_description
1 polymer ?
#
loop_
_entity_poly.entity_id
_entity_poly.type
_entity_poly.pdbx_seq_one_letter_code
_entity_poly.pdbx_strand_id
1 'polypeptide(L)'
;MSQNSISTYFFTQLLNFISPLCAIDNIADFESFKKAVERYTFYTFSIDALIDTEIDFDSSINPTTHRLVKAHLSNTRSLRTLATLFNKDSNFWIVMDNYMSAYYTGLVLEKQNSSKNIVHNLESFKSYALAKHAPAFVPSSGMLILFKSKTTQAELENMLTPLFYGMQMLDDLEDFDKDIQNNQLTYCISQVQEYIKAENLEVRTDLERFEERVFYLSGIAKTCNDFAEAQFTKAQQIAKDLGLLELVQWIDSVFEMLEHNRDIIDQVSK
;
A
#
# COMPACT_ATOMS: atom_id res chain seq x y z
N MET A 1 -8.36 16.00 11.26
CA MET A 1 -8.61 14.73 10.55
C MET A 1 -7.92 14.90 9.22
N SER A 2 -6.76 14.28 9.01
CA SER A 2 -6.09 14.34 7.71
C SER A 2 -7.05 13.79 6.66
N GLN A 3 -7.07 14.36 5.46
CA GLN A 3 -7.65 13.67 4.31
C GLN A 3 -7.01 12.28 4.28
N ASN A 4 -7.83 11.23 4.29
CA ASN A 4 -7.31 9.88 4.11
C ASN A 4 -6.57 9.87 2.77
N SER A 5 -5.31 9.43 2.75
CA SER A 5 -4.59 9.22 1.49
C SER A 5 -5.39 8.29 0.59
N ILE A 6 -5.20 8.40 -0.73
CA ILE A 6 -5.93 7.57 -1.69
C ILE A 6 -5.75 6.07 -1.41
N SER A 7 -4.55 5.70 -0.94
CA SER A 7 -4.20 4.38 -0.44
C SER A 7 -5.00 3.98 0.80
N THR A 8 -5.09 4.86 1.80
CA THR A 8 -5.92 4.61 3.01
C THR A 8 -7.38 4.39 2.63
N TYR A 9 -7.93 5.21 1.73
CA TYR A 9 -9.30 5.03 1.25
C TYR A 9 -9.48 3.66 0.61
N PHE A 10 -8.57 3.25 -0.28
CA PHE A 10 -8.61 1.93 -0.91
C PHE A 10 -8.72 0.80 0.11
N PHE A 11 -7.84 0.74 1.11
CA PHE A 11 -7.87 -0.35 2.09
C PHE A 11 -9.14 -0.34 2.96
N THR A 12 -9.71 0.83 3.25
CA THR A 12 -10.98 0.90 3.99
C THR A 12 -12.18 0.45 3.14
N GLN A 13 -12.12 0.63 1.82
CA GLN A 13 -13.18 0.26 0.89
C GLN A 13 -12.96 -1.08 0.19
N LEU A 14 -11.83 -1.75 0.44
CA LEU A 14 -11.41 -2.96 -0.27
C LEU A 14 -12.52 -4.01 -0.40
N LEU A 15 -13.22 -4.30 0.69
CA LEU A 15 -14.33 -5.27 0.65
C LEU A 15 -15.50 -4.81 -0.21
N ASN A 16 -15.82 -3.51 -0.21
CA ASN A 16 -16.90 -2.98 -1.05
C ASN A 16 -16.51 -3.11 -2.53
N PHE A 17 -15.28 -2.72 -2.88
CA PHE A 17 -14.74 -2.82 -4.24
C PHE A 17 -14.76 -4.22 -4.82
N ILE A 18 -14.45 -5.24 -4.02
CA ILE A 18 -14.38 -6.63 -4.48
C ILE A 18 -15.66 -7.43 -4.22
N SER A 19 -16.62 -6.90 -3.45
CA SER A 19 -17.88 -7.60 -3.15
C SER A 19 -18.66 -8.08 -4.38
N PRO A 20 -18.67 -7.38 -5.55
CA PRO A 20 -19.38 -7.86 -6.74
C PRO A 20 -18.87 -9.23 -7.27
N LEU A 21 -17.64 -9.61 -6.91
CA LEU A 21 -17.04 -10.90 -7.26
C LEU A 21 -17.67 -12.07 -6.51
N CYS A 22 -18.43 -11.82 -5.45
CA CYS A 22 -19.04 -12.85 -4.62
C CYS A 22 -20.58 -12.77 -4.66
N ALA A 23 -21.23 -13.91 -4.56
CA ALA A 23 -22.65 -13.96 -4.21
C ALA A 23 -22.78 -14.03 -2.68
N ILE A 24 -23.13 -12.90 -2.06
CA ILE A 24 -23.32 -12.79 -0.62
C ILE A 24 -24.74 -13.26 -0.26
N ASP A 25 -24.83 -14.48 0.25
CA ASP A 25 -26.08 -15.13 0.66
C ASP A 25 -26.41 -14.94 2.15
N ASN A 26 -25.40 -14.64 2.98
CA ASN A 26 -25.57 -14.28 4.39
C ASN A 26 -25.03 -12.88 4.71
N ILE A 27 -25.93 -11.90 4.78
CA ILE A 27 -25.59 -10.50 5.10
C ILE A 27 -25.04 -10.36 6.53
N ALA A 28 -25.50 -11.16 7.48
CA ALA A 28 -25.02 -11.07 8.86
C ALA A 28 -23.53 -11.48 8.96
N ASP A 29 -23.14 -12.53 8.23
CA ASP A 29 -21.74 -12.96 8.16
C ASP A 29 -20.89 -11.94 7.42
N PHE A 30 -21.40 -11.34 6.34
CA PHE A 30 -20.69 -10.28 5.60
C PHE A 30 -20.43 -9.05 6.47
N GLU A 31 -21.42 -8.56 7.20
CA GLU A 31 -21.27 -7.43 8.12
C GLU A 31 -20.34 -7.76 9.29
N SER A 32 -20.37 -9.00 9.78
CA SER A 32 -19.44 -9.49 10.80
C SER A 32 -18.01 -9.51 10.27
N PHE A 33 -17.81 -10.03 9.06
CA PHE A 33 -16.52 -10.09 8.38
C PHE A 33 -15.97 -8.69 8.13
N LYS A 34 -16.78 -7.77 7.60
CA LYS A 34 -16.41 -6.38 7.37
C LYS A 34 -15.89 -5.69 8.64
N LYS A 35 -16.60 -5.83 9.76
CA LYS A 35 -16.16 -5.30 11.06
C LYS A 35 -14.86 -5.92 11.55
N ALA A 36 -14.63 -7.21 11.27
CA ALA A 36 -13.37 -7.87 11.59
C ALA A 36 -12.21 -7.30 10.75
N VAL A 37 -12.44 -7.10 9.45
CA VAL A 37 -11.47 -6.53 8.52
C VAL A 37 -11.14 -5.07 8.84
N GLU A 38 -12.12 -4.25 9.24
CA GLU A 38 -11.87 -2.87 9.70
C GLU A 38 -10.91 -2.85 10.91
N ARG A 39 -11.14 -3.73 11.89
CA ARG A 39 -10.28 -3.86 13.09
C ARG A 39 -8.89 -4.39 12.77
N TYR A 40 -8.81 -5.34 11.85
CA TYR A 40 -7.55 -5.91 11.35
C TYR A 40 -6.74 -4.83 10.62
N THR A 41 -7.37 -4.10 9.71
CA THR A 41 -6.74 -3.00 8.95
C THR A 41 -6.24 -1.91 9.89
N PHE A 42 -7.04 -1.51 10.88
CA PHE A 42 -6.61 -0.56 11.91
C PHE A 42 -5.39 -1.06 12.70
N TYR A 43 -5.35 -2.36 13.02
CA TYR A 43 -4.18 -2.95 13.67
C TYR A 43 -2.94 -2.89 12.76
N THR A 44 -3.05 -3.33 11.51
CA THR A 44 -1.93 -3.32 10.54
C THR A 44 -1.35 -1.91 10.39
N PHE A 45 -2.17 -0.89 10.12
CA PHE A 45 -1.72 0.50 10.04
C PHE A 45 -1.17 1.07 11.34
N SER A 46 -1.57 0.53 12.49
CA SER A 46 -1.01 0.97 13.78
C SER A 46 0.33 0.30 14.06
N ILE A 47 0.59 -0.91 13.54
CA ILE A 47 1.90 -1.54 13.63
C ILE A 47 2.88 -0.89 12.67
N ASP A 48 2.43 -0.56 11.46
CA ASP A 48 3.22 0.20 10.48
C ASP A 48 3.68 1.54 11.06
N ALA A 49 2.73 2.37 11.52
CA ALA A 49 3.02 3.63 12.20
C ALA A 49 3.90 3.48 13.46
N LEU A 50 3.80 2.35 14.18
CA LEU A 50 4.68 2.08 15.33
C LEU A 50 6.13 1.89 14.87
N ILE A 51 6.33 1.13 13.80
CA ILE A 51 7.64 0.79 13.24
C ILE A 51 8.28 2.01 12.60
N ASP A 52 7.47 2.88 11.99
CA ASP A 52 7.89 4.16 11.43
C ASP A 52 8.04 5.28 12.48
N THR A 53 7.93 4.94 13.77
CA THR A 53 8.09 5.88 14.90
C THR A 53 7.09 7.05 14.89
N GLU A 54 5.95 6.88 14.23
CA GLU A 54 4.86 7.87 14.10
C GLU A 54 3.85 7.82 15.27
N ILE A 55 4.07 6.93 16.25
CA ILE A 55 3.24 6.85 17.46
C ILE A 55 3.91 7.62 18.60
N ASP A 56 3.21 8.64 19.08
CA ASP A 56 3.62 9.41 20.25
C ASP A 56 3.39 8.61 21.55
N PHE A 57 4.43 8.60 22.40
CA PHE A 57 4.45 7.95 23.72
C PHE A 57 4.54 8.97 24.87
N ASP A 58 4.24 10.25 24.62
CA ASP A 58 4.25 11.30 25.63
C ASP A 58 3.42 10.93 26.87
N SER A 59 3.97 11.24 28.04
CA SER A 59 3.38 10.95 29.36
C SER A 59 2.00 11.60 29.61
N SER A 60 1.63 12.61 28.83
CA SER A 60 0.32 13.27 28.87
C SER A 60 -0.78 12.47 28.15
N ILE A 61 -0.42 11.48 27.34
CA ILE A 61 -1.38 10.64 26.63
C ILE A 61 -1.97 9.61 27.59
N ASN A 62 -3.30 9.54 27.64
CA ASN A 62 -3.98 8.53 28.46
C ASN A 62 -3.67 7.11 27.96
N PRO A 63 -3.06 6.24 28.79
CA PRO A 63 -2.67 4.89 28.36
C PRO A 63 -3.82 4.03 27.84
N THR A 64 -5.04 4.23 28.35
CA THR A 64 -6.22 3.44 27.95
C THR A 64 -6.74 3.80 26.56
N THR A 65 -6.43 5.00 26.06
CA THR A 65 -6.84 5.48 24.74
C THR A 65 -5.69 5.52 23.74
N HIS A 66 -4.48 5.13 24.16
CA HIS A 66 -3.27 5.08 23.36
C HIS A 66 -3.45 4.19 22.13
N ARG A 67 -2.86 4.60 20.99
CA ARG A 67 -3.03 3.92 19.69
C ARG A 67 -2.61 2.45 19.75
N LEU A 68 -1.46 2.15 20.36
CA LEU A 68 -0.97 0.78 20.57
C LEU A 68 -1.98 -0.10 21.32
N VAL A 69 -2.56 0.41 22.42
CA VAL A 69 -3.54 -0.34 23.22
C VAL A 69 -4.81 -0.59 22.41
N LYS A 70 -5.31 0.42 21.70
CA LYS A 70 -6.45 0.26 20.78
C LYS A 70 -6.17 -0.75 19.67
N ALA A 71 -4.96 -0.74 19.11
CA ALA A 71 -4.57 -1.65 18.03
C ALA A 71 -4.56 -3.10 18.51
N HIS A 72 -3.95 -3.38 19.67
CA HIS A 72 -3.95 -4.71 20.28
C HIS A 72 -5.37 -5.23 20.56
N LEU A 73 -6.22 -4.39 21.15
CA LEU A 73 -7.62 -4.74 21.42
C LEU A 73 -8.41 -4.97 20.11
N SER A 74 -8.14 -4.18 19.08
CA SER A 74 -8.79 -4.32 17.76
C SER A 74 -8.39 -5.63 17.10
N ASN A 75 -7.10 -6.00 17.09
CA ASN A 75 -6.63 -7.27 16.56
C ASN A 75 -7.27 -8.46 17.29
N THR A 76 -7.26 -8.44 18.63
CA THR A 76 -7.88 -9.49 19.45
C THR A 76 -9.37 -9.67 19.12
N ARG A 77 -10.10 -8.56 18.96
CA ARG A 77 -11.52 -8.58 18.59
C ARG A 77 -11.72 -9.05 17.14
N SER A 78 -10.82 -8.68 16.23
CA SER A 78 -10.84 -9.15 14.85
C SER A 78 -10.68 -10.67 14.79
N LEU A 79 -9.62 -11.21 15.39
CA LEU A 79 -9.35 -12.65 15.42
C LEU A 79 -10.50 -13.45 16.04
N ARG A 80 -11.10 -12.94 17.13
CA ARG A 80 -12.28 -13.58 17.74
C ARG A 80 -13.47 -13.63 16.78
N THR A 81 -13.73 -12.57 16.04
CA THR A 81 -14.80 -12.55 15.04
C THR A 81 -14.46 -13.47 13.86
N LEU A 82 -13.23 -13.43 13.35
CA LEU A 82 -12.79 -14.32 12.26
C LEU A 82 -12.90 -15.80 12.64
N ALA A 83 -12.56 -16.16 13.88
CA ALA A 83 -12.72 -17.53 14.39
C ALA A 83 -14.18 -18.02 14.49
N THR A 84 -15.16 -17.11 14.45
CA THR A 84 -16.59 -17.48 14.35
C THR A 84 -17.04 -17.68 12.90
N LEU A 85 -16.33 -17.10 11.94
CA LEU A 85 -16.65 -17.14 10.51
C LEU A 85 -15.89 -18.25 9.78
N PHE A 86 -14.66 -18.54 10.20
CA PHE A 86 -13.79 -19.54 9.61
C PHE A 86 -13.50 -20.65 10.62
N ASN A 87 -13.78 -21.90 10.25
CA ASN A 87 -13.37 -23.04 11.06
C ASN A 87 -11.83 -23.12 11.15
N LYS A 88 -11.32 -23.81 12.18
CA LYS A 88 -9.87 -23.92 12.44
C LYS A 88 -9.06 -24.54 11.29
N ASP A 89 -9.71 -25.38 10.47
CA ASP A 89 -9.09 -26.10 9.36
C ASP A 89 -9.32 -25.37 8.01
N SER A 90 -9.85 -24.14 8.05
CA SER A 90 -10.12 -23.33 6.87
C SER A 90 -8.81 -22.90 6.20
N ASN A 91 -8.80 -22.91 4.87
CA ASN A 91 -7.72 -22.32 4.06
C ASN A 91 -7.50 -20.84 4.35
N PHE A 92 -8.48 -20.15 4.96
CA PHE A 92 -8.31 -18.76 5.39
C PHE A 92 -7.10 -18.57 6.30
N TRP A 93 -6.86 -19.48 7.25
CA TRP A 93 -5.74 -19.35 8.19
C TRP A 93 -4.39 -19.53 7.51
N ILE A 94 -4.31 -20.44 6.53
CA ILE A 94 -3.12 -20.62 5.69
C ILE A 94 -2.83 -19.35 4.90
N VAL A 95 -3.87 -18.74 4.32
CA VAL A 95 -3.76 -17.48 3.61
C VAL A 95 -3.28 -16.35 4.53
N MET A 96 -3.89 -16.24 5.71
CA MET A 96 -3.52 -15.23 6.70
C MET A 96 -2.06 -15.37 7.11
N ASP A 97 -1.60 -16.59 7.42
CA ASP A 97 -0.21 -16.85 7.80
C ASP A 97 0.75 -16.49 6.66
N ASN A 98 0.45 -16.89 5.42
CA ASN A 98 1.31 -16.62 4.27
C ASN A 98 1.49 -15.13 4.01
N TYR A 99 0.39 -14.37 3.92
CA TYR A 99 0.48 -12.94 3.61
C TYR A 99 0.98 -12.09 4.78
N MET A 100 0.64 -12.44 6.01
CA MET A 100 1.19 -11.74 7.17
C MET A 100 2.68 -12.04 7.35
N SER A 101 3.12 -13.28 7.06
CA SER A 101 4.54 -13.61 7.05
C SER A 101 5.29 -12.84 5.96
N ALA A 102 4.72 -12.75 4.75
CA ALA A 102 5.29 -11.93 3.66
C ALA A 102 5.39 -10.45 4.05
N TYR A 103 4.33 -9.90 4.64
CA TYR A 103 4.31 -8.51 5.13
C TYR A 103 5.41 -8.23 6.15
N TYR A 104 5.46 -9.00 7.25
CA TYR A 104 6.45 -8.75 8.29
C TYR A 104 7.88 -9.02 7.82
N THR A 105 8.09 -10.03 6.97
CA THR A 105 9.41 -10.30 6.38
C THR A 105 9.83 -9.14 5.48
N GLY A 106 8.92 -8.63 4.64
CA GLY A 106 9.18 -7.46 3.79
C GLY A 106 9.52 -6.22 4.59
N LEU A 107 8.78 -5.94 5.66
CA LEU A 107 9.01 -4.80 6.55
C LEU A 107 10.38 -4.89 7.25
N VAL A 108 10.77 -6.07 7.73
CA VAL A 108 12.11 -6.28 8.31
C VAL A 108 13.19 -6.06 7.26
N LEU A 109 13.02 -6.60 6.04
CA LEU A 109 13.98 -6.43 4.95
C LEU A 109 14.11 -4.97 4.52
N GLU A 110 13.01 -4.21 4.46
CA GLU A 110 13.01 -2.78 4.18
C GLU A 110 13.91 -2.03 5.17
N LYS A 111 13.67 -2.19 6.49
CA LYS A 111 14.47 -1.50 7.50
C LYS A 111 15.95 -1.92 7.47
N GLN A 112 16.22 -3.20 7.18
CA GLN A 112 17.59 -3.69 7.00
C GLN A 112 18.27 -3.13 5.75
N ASN A 113 17.53 -2.92 4.65
CA ASN A 113 18.06 -2.39 3.40
C ASN A 113 18.33 -0.90 3.51
N SER A 114 17.39 -0.13 4.09
CA SER A 114 17.57 1.30 4.35
C SER A 114 18.80 1.54 5.24
N SER A 115 18.95 0.78 6.34
CA SER A 115 20.13 0.92 7.22
C SER A 115 21.46 0.53 6.58
N LYS A 116 21.45 -0.27 5.51
CA LYS A 116 22.63 -0.67 4.73
C LYS A 116 22.83 0.16 3.46
N ASN A 117 21.96 1.14 3.19
CA ASN A 117 21.92 1.90 1.94
C ASN A 117 21.94 1.02 0.68
N ILE A 118 21.13 -0.05 0.68
CA ILE A 118 21.02 -0.94 -0.49
C ILE A 118 20.15 -0.25 -1.55
N VAL A 119 20.76 0.05 -2.70
CA VAL A 119 20.09 0.65 -3.86
C VAL A 119 19.02 -0.29 -4.41
N HIS A 120 17.82 0.25 -4.63
CA HIS A 120 16.67 -0.48 -5.15
C HIS A 120 16.56 -0.36 -6.67
N ASN A 121 16.45 -1.52 -7.32
CA ASN A 121 16.04 -1.63 -8.72
C ASN A 121 14.51 -1.93 -8.83
N LEU A 122 13.98 -1.93 -10.05
CA LEU A 122 12.55 -2.12 -10.29
C LEU A 122 12.02 -3.49 -9.79
N GLU A 123 12.84 -4.54 -9.82
CA GLU A 123 12.44 -5.87 -9.32
C GLU A 123 12.31 -5.89 -7.80
N SER A 124 13.28 -5.28 -7.11
CA SER A 124 13.25 -5.12 -5.66
C SER A 124 12.10 -4.22 -5.21
N PHE A 125 11.82 -3.15 -5.96
CA PHE A 125 10.65 -2.29 -5.77
C PHE A 125 9.36 -3.09 -5.84
N LYS A 126 9.16 -3.89 -6.90
CA LYS A 126 7.96 -4.72 -7.04
C LYS A 126 7.83 -5.74 -5.90
N SER A 127 8.93 -6.35 -5.49
CA SER A 127 8.93 -7.29 -4.37
C SER A 127 8.51 -6.60 -3.07
N TYR A 128 9.03 -5.39 -2.83
CA TYR A 128 8.68 -4.56 -1.69
C TYR A 128 7.21 -4.13 -1.71
N ALA A 129 6.75 -3.57 -2.84
CA ALA A 129 5.38 -3.11 -3.04
C ALA A 129 4.36 -4.24 -2.78
N LEU A 130 4.64 -5.47 -3.23
CA LEU A 130 3.79 -6.62 -2.92
C LEU A 130 3.83 -7.01 -1.45
N ALA A 131 5.00 -7.01 -0.82
CA ALA A 131 5.12 -7.37 0.59
C ALA A 131 4.39 -6.37 1.49
N LYS A 132 4.55 -5.06 1.25
CA LYS A 132 3.88 -3.98 2.00
C LYS A 132 2.35 -4.09 1.91
N HIS A 133 1.85 -4.41 0.72
CA HIS A 133 0.41 -4.54 0.47
C HIS A 133 -0.14 -5.96 0.68
N ALA A 134 0.70 -6.94 1.02
CA ALA A 134 0.29 -8.31 1.31
C ALA A 134 -0.90 -8.43 2.29
N PRO A 135 -1.01 -7.60 3.35
CA PRO A 135 -2.16 -7.64 4.26
C PRO A 135 -3.51 -7.49 3.56
N ALA A 136 -3.59 -6.80 2.42
CA ALA A 136 -4.83 -6.64 1.67
C ALA A 136 -5.33 -7.95 1.04
N PHE A 137 -4.45 -8.91 0.75
CA PHE A 137 -4.88 -10.21 0.25
C PHE A 137 -5.60 -11.06 1.29
N VAL A 138 -5.38 -10.82 2.60
CA VAL A 138 -6.09 -11.54 3.67
C VAL A 138 -7.60 -11.34 3.61
N PRO A 139 -8.14 -10.10 3.68
CA PRO A 139 -9.57 -9.87 3.56
C PRO A 139 -10.11 -10.21 2.17
N SER A 140 -9.33 -9.99 1.11
CA SER A 140 -9.77 -10.31 -0.24
C SER A 140 -9.96 -11.81 -0.45
N SER A 141 -8.98 -12.63 -0.08
CA SER A 141 -9.11 -14.09 -0.13
C SER A 141 -10.20 -14.59 0.84
N GLY A 142 -10.33 -13.95 2.01
CA GLY A 142 -11.38 -14.25 2.97
C GLY A 142 -12.78 -14.10 2.37
N MET A 143 -13.03 -13.10 1.52
CA MET A 143 -14.28 -12.98 0.77
C MET A 143 -14.53 -14.18 -0.13
N LEU A 144 -13.53 -14.59 -0.91
CA LEU A 144 -13.63 -15.69 -1.87
C LEU A 144 -13.83 -17.05 -1.18
N ILE A 145 -13.35 -17.19 0.06
CA ILE A 145 -13.50 -18.41 0.87
C ILE A 145 -14.84 -18.43 1.60
N LEU A 146 -15.27 -17.30 2.15
CA LEU A 146 -16.48 -17.20 2.97
C LEU A 146 -17.76 -17.23 2.13
N PHE A 147 -17.72 -16.68 0.91
CA PHE A 147 -18.88 -16.55 0.02
C PHE A 147 -18.66 -17.28 -1.30
N LYS A 148 -19.75 -17.54 -2.02
CA LYS A 148 -19.69 -18.15 -3.34
C LYS A 148 -19.05 -17.18 -4.34
N SER A 149 -17.77 -17.40 -4.64
CA SER A 149 -17.00 -16.60 -5.59
C SER A 149 -17.37 -16.85 -7.06
N LYS A 150 -17.30 -15.80 -7.87
CA LYS A 150 -17.39 -15.82 -9.35
C LYS A 150 -16.01 -15.75 -10.01
N THR A 151 -14.95 -15.65 -9.22
CA THR A 151 -13.55 -15.52 -9.68
C THR A 151 -12.62 -16.41 -8.86
N THR A 152 -11.42 -16.62 -9.37
CA THR A 152 -10.36 -17.35 -8.68
C THR A 152 -9.46 -16.41 -7.88
N GLN A 153 -8.73 -16.98 -6.91
CA GLN A 153 -7.70 -16.26 -6.18
C GLN A 153 -6.64 -15.65 -7.13
N ALA A 154 -6.23 -16.40 -8.16
CA ALA A 154 -5.24 -15.94 -9.12
C ALA A 154 -5.71 -14.74 -9.96
N GLU A 155 -6.98 -14.70 -10.33
CA GLU A 155 -7.58 -13.55 -11.05
C GLU A 155 -7.66 -12.31 -10.15
N LEU A 156 -8.05 -12.49 -8.89
CA LEU A 156 -8.05 -11.42 -7.88
C LEU A 156 -6.64 -10.85 -7.66
N GLU A 157 -5.64 -11.72 -7.52
CA GLU A 157 -4.24 -11.31 -7.39
C GLU A 157 -3.74 -10.58 -8.63
N ASN A 158 -4.05 -11.09 -9.82
CA ASN A 158 -3.68 -10.45 -11.07
C ASN A 158 -4.28 -9.03 -11.22
N MET A 159 -5.44 -8.77 -10.61
CA MET A 159 -6.06 -7.45 -10.56
C MET A 159 -5.40 -6.54 -9.51
N LEU A 160 -5.18 -7.04 -8.30
CA LEU A 160 -4.65 -6.26 -7.17
C LEU A 160 -3.15 -5.97 -7.28
N THR A 161 -2.36 -6.87 -7.87
CA THR A 161 -0.91 -6.70 -7.98
C THR A 161 -0.51 -5.43 -8.74
N PRO A 162 -1.04 -5.13 -9.93
CA PRO A 162 -0.78 -3.85 -10.59
C PRO A 162 -1.24 -2.66 -9.75
N LEU A 163 -2.37 -2.73 -9.04
CA LEU A 163 -2.80 -1.66 -8.14
C LEU A 163 -1.74 -1.37 -7.07
N PHE A 164 -1.21 -2.40 -6.43
CA PHE A 164 -0.19 -2.24 -5.39
C PHE A 164 1.13 -1.68 -5.93
N TYR A 165 1.50 -2.02 -7.16
CA TYR A 165 2.64 -1.38 -7.83
C TYR A 165 2.40 0.10 -8.13
N GLY A 166 1.22 0.44 -8.64
CA GLY A 166 0.86 1.83 -8.92
C GLY A 166 0.79 2.67 -7.64
N MET A 167 0.13 2.15 -6.61
CA MET A 167 0.00 2.80 -5.30
C MET A 167 1.35 3.03 -4.65
N GLN A 168 2.23 2.02 -4.60
CA GLN A 168 3.56 2.21 -4.00
C GLN A 168 4.40 3.23 -4.78
N MET A 169 4.31 3.25 -6.11
CA MET A 169 5.05 4.24 -6.91
C MET A 169 4.52 5.65 -6.69
N LEU A 170 3.20 5.80 -6.55
CA LEU A 170 2.57 7.08 -6.24
C LEU A 170 2.96 7.57 -4.83
N ASP A 171 2.97 6.68 -3.84
CA ASP A 171 3.46 7.00 -2.49
C ASP A 171 4.94 7.44 -2.55
N ASP A 172 5.83 6.70 -3.24
CA ASP A 172 7.24 7.06 -3.42
C ASP A 172 7.43 8.42 -4.16
N LEU A 173 6.48 8.81 -5.02
CA LEU A 173 6.48 10.10 -5.73
C LEU A 173 6.07 11.25 -4.80
N GLU A 174 5.00 11.07 -4.04
CA GLU A 174 4.42 12.11 -3.17
C GLU A 174 5.25 12.33 -1.90
N ASP A 175 5.82 11.27 -1.33
CA ASP A 175 6.59 11.31 -0.09
C ASP A 175 8.12 11.47 -0.32
N PHE A 176 8.58 11.71 -1.56
CA PHE A 176 10.02 11.74 -1.90
C PHE A 176 10.90 12.53 -0.91
N ASP A 177 10.54 13.77 -0.60
CA ASP A 177 11.30 14.63 0.34
C ASP A 177 11.19 14.14 1.79
N LYS A 178 10.01 13.68 2.19
CA LYS A 178 9.74 13.13 3.52
C LYS A 178 10.56 11.86 3.75
N ASP A 179 10.68 11.00 2.73
CA ASP A 179 11.44 9.76 2.76
C ASP A 179 12.94 10.04 2.89
N ILE A 180 13.46 11.06 2.18
CA ILE A 180 14.83 11.54 2.38
C ILE A 180 15.04 11.99 3.83
N GLN A 181 14.15 12.82 4.37
CA GLN A 181 14.26 13.32 5.75
C GLN A 181 14.22 12.19 6.78
N ASN A 182 13.49 11.11 6.49
CA ASN A 182 13.36 9.94 7.34
C ASN A 182 14.45 8.88 7.10
N ASN A 183 15.45 9.15 6.24
CA ASN A 183 16.49 8.19 5.83
C ASN A 183 15.90 6.88 5.28
N GLN A 184 14.78 6.97 4.56
CA GLN A 184 14.18 5.86 3.84
C GLN A 184 14.76 5.83 2.43
N LEU A 185 15.25 4.67 2.00
CA LEU A 185 15.83 4.50 0.67
C LEU A 185 14.79 3.87 -0.25
N THR A 186 13.94 4.68 -0.85
CA THR A 186 12.92 4.21 -1.81
C THR A 186 13.50 3.93 -3.19
N TYR A 187 12.68 3.41 -4.10
CA TYR A 187 13.09 3.21 -5.49
C TYR A 187 13.40 4.55 -6.17
N CYS A 188 12.55 5.57 -6.01
CA CYS A 188 12.77 6.89 -6.56
C CYS A 188 14.11 7.49 -6.09
N ILE A 189 14.40 7.41 -4.78
CA ILE A 189 15.65 7.92 -4.21
C ILE A 189 16.86 7.13 -4.74
N SER A 190 16.73 5.80 -4.85
CA SER A 190 17.77 4.94 -5.43
C SER A 190 18.12 5.35 -6.86
N GLN A 191 17.12 5.62 -7.70
CA GLN A 191 17.33 6.07 -9.09
C GLN A 191 18.03 7.44 -9.14
N VAL A 192 17.69 8.36 -8.24
CA VAL A 192 18.33 9.67 -8.17
C VAL A 192 19.80 9.55 -7.77
N GLN A 193 20.12 8.71 -6.78
CA GLN A 193 21.50 8.46 -6.37
C GLN A 193 22.33 7.85 -7.51
N GLU A 194 21.76 6.89 -8.24
CA GLU A 194 22.41 6.31 -9.42
C GLU A 194 22.65 7.36 -10.51
N TYR A 195 21.67 8.23 -10.78
CA TYR A 195 21.78 9.30 -11.76
C TYR A 195 22.86 10.33 -11.39
N ILE A 196 22.88 10.82 -10.14
CA ILE A 196 23.91 11.75 -9.63
C ILE A 196 25.31 11.18 -9.86
N LYS A 197 25.48 9.88 -9.56
CA LYS A 197 26.76 9.19 -9.74
C LYS A 197 27.13 9.03 -11.22
N ALA A 198 26.17 8.64 -12.07
CA ALA A 198 26.39 8.42 -13.50
C ALA A 198 26.78 9.72 -14.23
N GLU A 199 26.11 10.82 -13.91
CA GLU A 199 26.34 12.15 -14.49
C GLU A 199 27.48 12.92 -13.82
N ASN A 200 28.14 12.34 -12.81
CA ASN A 200 29.18 12.97 -12.00
C ASN A 200 28.77 14.34 -11.44
N LEU A 201 27.52 14.45 -10.97
CA LEU A 201 27.01 15.69 -10.39
C LEU A 201 27.66 15.91 -9.02
N GLU A 202 28.15 17.13 -8.79
CA GLU A 202 28.61 17.54 -7.47
C GLU A 202 27.40 17.68 -6.54
N VAL A 203 27.38 16.94 -5.42
CA VAL A 203 26.31 17.04 -4.42
C VAL A 203 26.42 18.40 -3.72
N ARG A 204 25.41 19.23 -3.92
CA ARG A 204 25.36 20.61 -3.40
C ARG A 204 24.56 20.68 -2.11
N THR A 205 25.24 20.52 -0.98
CA THR A 205 24.62 20.60 0.36
C THR A 205 24.13 22.00 0.73
N ASP A 206 24.55 23.03 -0.03
CA ASP A 206 24.09 24.41 0.09
C ASP A 206 22.76 24.67 -0.64
N LEU A 207 22.33 23.75 -1.52
CA LEU A 207 21.05 23.83 -2.21
C LEU A 207 20.00 23.02 -1.45
N GLU A 208 18.96 23.72 -1.00
CA GLU A 208 17.80 23.09 -0.39
C GLU A 208 17.13 22.11 -1.36
N ARG A 209 16.87 20.89 -0.88
CA ARG A 209 16.18 19.80 -1.59
C ARG A 209 16.87 19.44 -2.91
N PHE A 210 18.21 19.34 -2.89
CA PHE A 210 19.02 19.05 -4.08
C PHE A 210 18.59 17.76 -4.79
N GLU A 211 18.48 16.65 -4.06
CA GLU A 211 18.09 15.35 -4.63
C GLU A 211 16.71 15.38 -5.28
N GLU A 212 15.75 16.09 -4.67
CA GLU A 212 14.42 16.24 -5.24
C GLU A 212 14.42 17.09 -6.51
N ARG A 213 15.23 18.15 -6.57
CA ARG A 213 15.43 18.88 -7.83
C ARG A 213 16.00 17.97 -8.91
N VAL A 214 16.97 17.12 -8.56
CA VAL A 214 17.49 16.12 -9.51
C VAL A 214 16.38 15.16 -9.93
N PHE A 215 15.55 14.67 -9.01
CA PHE A 215 14.43 13.77 -9.31
C PHE A 215 13.50 14.31 -10.40
N TYR A 216 13.08 15.58 -10.28
CA TYR A 216 12.20 16.22 -11.25
C TYR A 216 12.90 16.60 -12.56
N LEU A 217 14.15 17.05 -12.51
CA LEU A 217 14.87 17.56 -13.69
C LEU A 217 15.54 16.46 -14.52
N SER A 218 15.85 15.30 -13.95
CA SER A 218 16.49 14.17 -14.62
C SER A 218 15.53 13.33 -15.50
N GLY A 219 14.22 13.57 -15.40
CA GLY A 219 13.19 12.74 -16.03
C GLY A 219 12.85 11.44 -15.28
N ILE A 220 13.46 11.20 -14.11
CA ILE A 220 13.12 10.06 -13.25
C ILE A 220 11.69 10.18 -12.73
N ALA A 221 11.28 11.35 -12.23
CA ALA A 221 9.92 11.58 -11.76
C ALA A 221 8.87 11.24 -12.85
N LYS A 222 9.14 11.64 -14.10
CA LYS A 222 8.31 11.30 -15.25
C LYS A 222 8.24 9.80 -15.50
N THR A 223 9.38 9.12 -15.47
CA THR A 223 9.45 7.65 -15.65
C THR A 223 8.66 6.91 -14.56
N CYS A 224 8.75 7.37 -13.31
CA CYS A 224 7.99 6.82 -12.19
C CYS A 224 6.48 7.09 -12.36
N ASN A 225 6.09 8.29 -12.77
CA ASN A 225 4.69 8.64 -13.03
C ASN A 225 4.09 7.79 -14.16
N ASP A 226 4.83 7.63 -15.27
CA ASP A 226 4.44 6.78 -16.41
C ASP A 226 4.31 5.31 -16.00
N PHE A 227 5.20 4.83 -15.12
CA PHE A 227 5.09 3.49 -14.55
C PHE A 227 3.81 3.33 -13.73
N ALA A 228 3.52 4.27 -12.82
CA ALA A 228 2.32 4.24 -11.98
C ALA A 228 1.06 4.21 -12.85
N GLU A 229 0.96 5.12 -13.83
CA GLU A 229 -0.14 5.18 -14.80
C GLU A 229 -0.33 3.84 -15.51
N ALA A 230 0.74 3.25 -16.05
CA ALA A 230 0.65 1.96 -16.74
C ALA A 230 0.13 0.82 -15.84
N GLN A 231 0.49 0.83 -14.55
CA GLN A 231 -0.03 -0.17 -13.60
C GLN A 231 -1.52 0.05 -13.29
N PHE A 232 -1.95 1.31 -13.10
CA PHE A 232 -3.36 1.63 -12.90
C PHE A 232 -4.20 1.34 -14.14
N THR A 233 -3.69 1.60 -15.34
CA THR A 233 -4.36 1.23 -16.60
C THR A 233 -4.59 -0.27 -16.68
N LYS A 234 -3.55 -1.06 -16.34
CA LYS A 234 -3.66 -2.53 -16.33
C LYS A 234 -4.71 -3.00 -15.32
N ALA A 235 -4.66 -2.49 -14.08
CA ALA A 235 -5.64 -2.82 -13.05
C ALA A 235 -7.06 -2.44 -13.45
N GLN A 236 -7.24 -1.24 -14.03
CA GLN A 236 -8.54 -0.75 -14.44
C GLN A 236 -9.16 -1.63 -15.52
N GLN A 237 -8.37 -2.07 -16.51
CA GLN A 237 -8.87 -2.96 -17.54
C GLN A 237 -9.37 -4.28 -16.93
N ILE A 238 -8.60 -4.88 -16.02
CA ILE A 238 -9.00 -6.11 -15.35
C ILE A 238 -10.25 -5.88 -14.48
N ALA A 239 -10.32 -4.75 -13.77
CA ALA A 239 -11.48 -4.37 -12.97
C ALA A 239 -12.75 -4.18 -13.82
N LYS A 240 -12.62 -3.61 -15.02
CA LYS A 240 -13.72 -3.49 -16.01
C LYS A 240 -14.19 -4.87 -16.46
N ASP A 241 -13.26 -5.76 -16.81
CA ASP A 241 -13.57 -7.12 -17.25
C ASP A 241 -14.27 -7.95 -16.15
N LEU A 242 -13.94 -7.67 -14.89
CA LEU A 242 -14.57 -8.26 -13.70
C LEU A 242 -15.86 -7.55 -13.25
N GLY A 243 -16.26 -6.45 -13.89
CA GLY A 243 -17.46 -5.69 -13.55
C GLY A 243 -17.39 -4.91 -12.22
N LEU A 244 -16.19 -4.53 -11.78
CA LEU A 244 -15.95 -3.83 -10.51
C LEU A 244 -16.07 -2.30 -10.67
N LEU A 245 -17.29 -1.82 -10.91
CA LEU A 245 -17.53 -0.41 -11.30
C LEU A 245 -17.03 0.61 -10.27
N GLU A 246 -17.23 0.37 -8.97
CA GLU A 246 -16.75 1.28 -7.92
C GLU A 246 -15.21 1.35 -7.87
N LEU A 247 -14.54 0.22 -8.11
CA LEU A 247 -13.08 0.20 -8.20
C LEU A 247 -12.59 0.96 -9.43
N VAL A 248 -13.27 0.81 -10.57
CA VAL A 248 -12.95 1.56 -11.79
C VAL A 248 -13.05 3.07 -11.54
N GLN A 249 -14.12 3.52 -10.88
CA GLN A 249 -14.31 4.93 -10.52
C GLN A 249 -13.23 5.43 -9.56
N TRP A 250 -12.83 4.62 -8.60
CA TRP A 250 -11.72 4.97 -7.72
C TRP A 250 -10.40 5.10 -8.50
N ILE A 251 -10.11 4.18 -9.44
CA ILE A 251 -8.92 4.29 -10.30
C ILE A 251 -8.99 5.54 -11.20
N ASP A 252 -10.18 5.92 -11.70
CA ASP A 252 -10.34 7.18 -12.46
C ASP A 252 -9.92 8.40 -11.62
N SER A 253 -10.26 8.44 -10.32
CA SER A 253 -9.80 9.52 -9.44
C SER A 253 -8.29 9.51 -9.18
N VAL A 254 -7.64 8.34 -9.27
CA VAL A 254 -6.17 8.25 -9.20
C VAL A 254 -5.54 8.83 -10.46
N PHE A 255 -6.14 8.62 -11.64
CA PHE A 255 -5.62 9.21 -12.88
C PHE A 255 -5.65 10.74 -12.84
N GLU A 256 -6.66 11.36 -12.25
CA GLU A 256 -6.69 12.82 -12.06
C GLU A 256 -5.49 13.33 -11.25
N MET A 257 -5.05 12.57 -10.23
CA MET A 257 -3.84 12.90 -9.46
C MET A 257 -2.56 12.72 -10.28
N LEU A 258 -2.45 11.64 -11.07
CA LEU A 258 -1.29 11.39 -11.94
C LEU A 258 -1.17 12.41 -13.08
N GLU A 259 -2.29 12.88 -13.63
CA GLU A 259 -2.32 13.98 -14.59
C GLU A 259 -1.83 15.27 -13.95
N HIS A 260 -2.29 15.58 -12.74
CA HIS A 260 -1.81 16.74 -11.99
C HIS A 260 -0.29 16.68 -11.74
N ASN A 261 0.22 15.52 -11.32
CA ASN A 261 1.65 15.30 -11.12
C ASN A 261 2.43 15.47 -12.43
N ARG A 262 1.94 14.90 -13.53
CA ARG A 262 2.53 15.07 -14.86
C ARG A 262 2.60 16.53 -15.28
N ASP A 263 1.52 17.30 -15.08
CA ASP A 263 1.48 18.72 -15.42
C ASP A 263 2.53 19.52 -14.64
N ILE A 264 2.73 19.22 -13.36
CA ILE A 264 3.78 19.84 -12.54
C ILE A 264 5.16 19.44 -13.06
N ILE A 265 5.40 18.15 -13.28
CA ILE A 265 6.68 17.62 -13.79
C ILE A 265 7.03 18.30 -15.13
N ASP A 266 6.10 18.32 -16.09
CA ASP A 266 6.34 18.92 -17.40
C ASP A 266 6.49 20.46 -17.35
N GLN A 267 6.03 21.13 -16.29
CA GLN A 267 6.28 22.56 -16.06
C GLN A 267 7.69 22.83 -15.51
N VAL A 268 8.18 21.96 -14.63
CA VAL A 268 9.49 22.16 -13.97
C VAL A 268 10.66 21.59 -14.77
N SER A 269 10.43 20.63 -15.67
CA SER A 269 11.46 20.03 -16.53
C SER A 269 11.72 20.80 -17.84
N LYS A 270 11.07 21.96 -18.06
CA LYS A 270 11.28 22.86 -19.22
C LYS A 270 12.34 23.92 -18.94
#